data_AF-R7FR19-F1
#
_entry.id   AF-R7FR19-F1
#
_cell.length_a   1.000
_cell.length_b   1.000
_cell.length_c   1.000
_cell.angle_alpha   90.00
_cell.angle_beta   90.00
_cell.angle_gamma   90.00
#
_symmetry.space_group_name_H-M   'P 1'
#
loop_
_entity.id
_entity.type
_entity.pdbx_description
1 polymer ?
#
loop_
_entity_poly.entity_id
_entity_poly.type
_entity_poly.pdbx_seq_one_letter_code
_entity_poly.pdbx_strand_id
1 'polypeptide(L)'
;MTRVINEAVSEAMSNYDEKLINITYGSSGKILSVETDSVKINLLRALVTEKINEKIKSYSEYTVTISFSNIMDDEIVFGRFPSWRIPASVEPNGSAETTVKSSLTSAGINQSLHKITLSVKVRITAMLLISTVDVETDTDICIAETVIIGEVPSVFLGKES
;
A
#
# COMPACT_ATOMS: atom_id res chain seq x y z
N MET A 1 -0.20 12.18 0.44
CA MET A 1 -1.02 11.00 0.14
C MET A 1 -0.66 9.80 1.03
N THR A 2 0.61 9.45 1.18
CA THR A 2 1.08 8.32 2.04
C THR A 2 0.49 8.32 3.46
N ARG A 3 0.37 9.50 4.11
CA ARG A 3 -0.29 9.62 5.43
C ARG A 3 -1.75 9.17 5.42
N VAL A 4 -2.51 9.55 4.38
CA VAL A 4 -3.92 9.18 4.21
C VAL A 4 -4.07 7.66 4.05
N ILE A 5 -3.17 7.05 3.27
CA ILE A 5 -3.10 5.60 3.08
C ILE A 5 -2.84 4.90 4.42
N ASN A 6 -1.80 5.32 5.15
CA ASN A 6 -1.43 4.72 6.43
C ASN A 6 -2.54 4.85 7.49
N GLU A 7 -3.21 6.00 7.55
CA GLU A 7 -4.34 6.21 8.45
C GLU A 7 -5.53 5.31 8.09
N ALA A 8 -5.89 5.22 6.81
CA ALA A 8 -6.98 4.35 6.34
C ALA A 8 -6.70 2.87 6.65
N VAL A 9 -5.46 2.44 6.45
CA VAL A 9 -5.01 1.09 6.76
C VAL A 9 -5.03 0.82 8.25
N SER A 10 -4.53 1.74 9.07
CA SER A 10 -4.56 1.62 10.53
C SER A 10 -5.98 1.50 11.06
N GLU A 11 -6.92 2.28 10.50
CA GLU A 11 -8.34 2.24 10.87
C GLU A 11 -9.00 0.92 10.46
N ALA A 12 -8.72 0.43 9.25
CA ALA A 12 -9.21 -0.86 8.79
C ALA A 12 -8.67 -2.02 9.64
N MET A 13 -7.35 -2.00 9.93
CA MET A 13 -6.67 -3.04 10.71
C MET A 13 -7.05 -3.04 12.19
N SER A 14 -7.29 -1.87 12.79
CA SER A 14 -7.69 -1.78 14.21
C SER A 14 -9.03 -2.46 14.49
N ASN A 15 -9.89 -2.56 13.48
CA ASN A 15 -11.20 -3.23 13.56
C ASN A 15 -11.15 -4.67 13.04
N TYR A 16 -9.97 -5.17 12.66
CA TYR A 16 -9.80 -6.47 12.01
C TYR A 16 -9.06 -7.45 12.92
N ASP A 17 -9.81 -8.24 13.70
CA ASP A 17 -9.27 -9.20 14.68
C ASP A 17 -9.04 -10.61 14.09
N GLU A 18 -9.24 -10.79 12.78
CA GLU A 18 -9.18 -12.11 12.18
C GLU A 18 -7.76 -12.51 11.75
N LYS A 19 -7.37 -13.74 12.12
CA LYS A 19 -6.12 -14.34 11.63
C LYS A 19 -6.18 -14.55 10.12
N LEU A 20 -5.21 -13.97 9.42
CA LEU A 20 -5.02 -14.12 7.97
C LEU A 20 -4.23 -15.39 7.60
N ILE A 21 -3.49 -15.93 8.58
CA ILE A 21 -2.62 -17.10 8.43
C ILE A 21 -3.04 -18.15 9.45
N ASN A 22 -3.19 -19.39 9.00
CA ASN A 22 -3.40 -20.56 9.82
C ASN A 22 -2.20 -21.51 9.72
N ILE A 23 -1.73 -22.00 10.87
CA ILE A 23 -0.61 -22.93 10.94
C ILE A 23 -1.12 -24.24 11.53
N THR A 24 -0.96 -25.33 10.77
CA THR A 24 -1.33 -26.67 11.22
C THR A 24 -0.08 -27.42 11.64
N TYR A 25 -0.12 -28.03 12.82
CA TYR A 25 0.95 -28.86 13.36
C TYR A 25 0.59 -30.35 13.26
N GLY A 26 1.56 -31.18 12.93
CA GLY A 26 1.43 -32.64 13.00
C GLY A 26 1.49 -33.17 14.44
N SER A 27 1.26 -34.46 14.60
CA SER A 27 1.31 -35.16 15.90
C SER A 27 2.67 -35.07 16.62
N SER A 28 3.75 -34.80 15.88
CA SER A 28 5.10 -34.60 16.40
C SER A 28 5.40 -33.14 16.83
N GLY A 29 4.43 -32.24 16.73
CA GLY A 29 4.61 -30.80 16.98
C GLY A 29 5.32 -30.04 15.85
N LYS A 30 5.63 -30.71 14.73
CA LYS A 30 6.22 -30.07 13.53
C LYS A 30 5.15 -29.37 12.69
N ILE A 31 5.54 -28.29 12.01
CA ILE A 31 4.65 -27.59 11.06
C ILE A 31 4.33 -28.53 9.88
N LEU A 32 3.04 -28.75 9.63
CA LEU A 32 2.53 -29.54 8.51
C LEU A 32 2.14 -28.65 7.32
N SER A 33 1.42 -27.55 7.59
CA SER A 33 1.02 -26.58 6.58
C SER A 33 0.95 -25.17 7.15
N VAL A 34 1.20 -24.19 6.27
CA VAL A 34 0.93 -22.76 6.49
C VAL A 34 -0.03 -22.34 5.40
N GLU A 35 -1.23 -21.92 5.80
CA GLU A 35 -2.33 -21.63 4.91
C GLU A 35 -2.77 -20.17 5.08
N THR A 36 -3.01 -19.49 3.96
CA THR A 36 -3.54 -18.13 3.95
C THR A 36 -5.04 -18.16 3.72
N ASP A 37 -5.79 -17.46 4.54
CA ASP A 37 -7.22 -17.29 4.32
C ASP A 37 -7.45 -16.20 3.26
N SER A 38 -7.62 -16.64 2.02
CA SER A 38 -7.81 -15.74 0.88
C SER A 38 -9.13 -14.96 0.95
N VAL A 39 -10.16 -15.48 1.62
CA VAL A 39 -11.44 -14.78 1.78
C VAL A 39 -11.24 -13.58 2.69
N LYS A 40 -10.62 -13.82 3.85
CA LYS A 40 -10.28 -12.79 4.83
C LYS A 40 -9.35 -11.72 4.26
N ILE A 41 -8.30 -12.14 3.55
CA ILE A 41 -7.36 -11.21 2.92
C ILE A 41 -8.08 -10.32 1.89
N ASN A 42 -8.99 -10.88 1.09
CA ASN A 42 -9.75 -10.10 0.12
C ASN A 42 -10.77 -9.15 0.78
N LEU A 43 -11.37 -9.57 1.91
CA LEU A 43 -12.25 -8.70 2.69
C LEU A 43 -11.47 -7.51 3.26
N LEU A 44 -10.30 -7.75 3.87
CA LEU A 44 -9.42 -6.70 4.36
C LEU A 44 -9.00 -5.75 3.21
N ARG A 45 -8.63 -6.31 2.04
CA ARG A 45 -8.30 -5.53 0.85
C ARG A 45 -9.44 -4.61 0.44
N ALA A 46 -10.67 -5.13 0.39
CA ALA A 46 -11.85 -4.35 0.03
C ALA A 46 -12.09 -3.22 1.05
N LEU A 47 -12.04 -3.52 2.35
CA LEU A 47 -12.21 -2.52 3.43
C LEU A 47 -11.17 -1.40 3.36
N VAL A 48 -9.90 -1.74 3.17
CA VAL A 48 -8.83 -0.74 3.01
C VAL A 48 -9.06 0.12 1.78
N THR A 49 -9.42 -0.49 0.65
CA THR A 49 -9.69 0.23 -0.61
C THR A 49 -10.84 1.21 -0.46
N GLU A 50 -11.93 0.77 0.17
CA GLU A 50 -13.09 1.61 0.46
C GLU A 50 -12.70 2.79 1.34
N LYS A 51 -12.01 2.56 2.46
CA LYS A 51 -11.56 3.62 3.38
C LYS A 51 -10.65 4.66 2.73
N ILE A 52 -9.74 4.23 1.85
CA ILE A 52 -8.89 5.16 1.11
C ILE A 52 -9.75 5.99 0.14
N ASN A 53 -10.67 5.36 -0.59
CA ASN A 53 -11.56 6.06 -1.51
C ASN A 53 -12.50 7.04 -0.80
N GLU A 54 -13.03 6.70 0.38
CA GLU A 54 -13.79 7.61 1.24
C GLU A 54 -12.96 8.83 1.63
N LYS A 55 -11.72 8.63 2.07
CA LYS A 55 -10.83 9.75 2.41
C LYS A 55 -10.53 10.60 1.17
N ILE A 56 -10.22 10.01 0.01
CA ILE A 56 -10.01 10.74 -1.25
C ILE A 56 -11.23 11.61 -1.59
N LYS A 57 -12.44 11.05 -1.49
CA LYS A 57 -13.70 11.80 -1.68
C LYS A 57 -13.87 12.92 -0.65
N SER A 58 -13.50 12.71 0.61
CA SER A 58 -13.56 13.81 1.60
C SER A 58 -12.60 14.96 1.28
N TYR A 59 -11.56 14.71 0.47
CA TYR A 59 -10.66 15.75 -0.02
C TYR A 59 -11.13 16.41 -1.34
N SER A 60 -12.34 16.13 -1.83
CA SER A 60 -12.78 16.56 -3.17
C SER A 60 -13.32 17.98 -3.28
N GLU A 61 -13.36 18.74 -2.20
CA GLU A 61 -13.84 20.12 -2.19
C GLU A 61 -12.79 21.07 -1.61
N TYR A 62 -11.70 21.30 -2.35
CA TYR A 62 -10.76 22.37 -2.01
C TYR A 62 -10.56 23.31 -3.19
N THR A 63 -10.89 24.58 -2.96
CA THR A 63 -10.44 25.67 -3.82
C THR A 63 -9.01 26.01 -3.44
N VAL A 64 -8.03 25.62 -4.27
CA VAL A 64 -6.64 26.03 -4.07
C VAL A 64 -6.39 27.31 -4.84
N THR A 65 -5.61 28.21 -4.25
CA THR A 65 -5.22 29.46 -4.90
C THR A 65 -3.84 29.30 -5.51
N ILE A 66 -3.75 29.31 -6.84
CA ILE A 66 -2.48 29.26 -7.55
C ILE A 66 -2.09 30.65 -8.04
N SER A 67 -0.80 30.94 -7.98
CA SER A 67 -0.22 32.15 -8.58
C SER A 67 0.06 31.90 -10.06
N PHE A 68 -0.22 32.89 -10.91
CA PHE A 68 0.05 32.83 -12.35
C PHE A 68 1.52 32.50 -12.68
N SER A 69 2.46 32.86 -11.80
CA SER A 69 3.90 32.55 -11.92
C SER A 69 4.22 31.06 -11.97
N ASN A 70 3.39 30.19 -11.40
CA ASN A 70 3.64 28.75 -11.36
C ASN A 70 3.17 28.04 -12.63
N ILE A 71 2.44 28.72 -13.52
CA ILE A 71 1.81 28.12 -14.70
C ILE A 71 2.58 28.46 -15.98
N MET A 72 3.32 29.58 -16.02
CA MET A 72 4.20 29.90 -17.13
C MET A 72 5.57 29.23 -16.91
N ASP A 73 5.75 28.04 -17.47
CA ASP A 73 6.93 27.17 -17.28
C ASP A 73 8.14 27.51 -18.16
N ASP A 74 8.26 28.71 -18.73
CA ASP A 74 9.53 29.13 -19.36
C ASP A 74 9.59 30.64 -19.66
N GLU A 75 10.75 31.24 -19.34
CA GLU A 75 11.38 32.48 -19.84
C GLU A 75 10.59 33.79 -20.11
N ILE A 76 9.29 33.90 -19.81
CA ILE A 76 8.53 35.12 -20.18
C ILE A 76 8.31 36.06 -18.97
N VAL A 77 9.28 36.97 -18.84
CA VAL A 77 9.16 38.36 -18.35
C VAL A 77 8.68 38.54 -16.90
N PHE A 78 9.65 38.56 -15.98
CA PHE A 78 9.51 39.17 -14.66
C PHE A 78 9.31 40.69 -14.78
N GLY A 79 8.23 41.21 -14.17
CA GLY A 79 8.17 42.60 -13.72
C GLY A 79 6.91 43.42 -14.07
N ARG A 80 5.97 42.90 -14.87
CA ARG A 80 4.78 43.67 -15.30
C ARG A 80 3.41 43.03 -15.09
N PHE A 81 3.35 41.78 -14.65
CA PHE A 81 2.07 41.12 -14.41
C PHE A 81 1.67 41.27 -12.93
N PRO A 82 0.43 41.72 -12.63
CA PRO A 82 -0.07 41.75 -11.26
C PRO A 82 -0.07 40.31 -10.70
N SER A 83 0.14 40.18 -9.39
CA SER A 83 0.09 38.91 -8.66
C SER A 83 -1.34 38.36 -8.62
N TRP A 84 -1.84 37.94 -9.79
CA TRP A 84 -3.19 37.40 -9.93
C TRP A 84 -3.23 35.99 -9.36
N ARG A 85 -4.15 35.81 -8.43
CA ARG A 85 -4.51 34.55 -7.79
C ARG A 85 -5.78 34.05 -8.46
N ILE A 86 -5.70 32.91 -9.13
CA ILE A 86 -6.88 32.29 -9.73
C ILE A 86 -7.37 31.15 -8.82
N PRO A 87 -8.67 31.08 -8.50
CA PRO A 87 -9.23 29.95 -7.79
C PRO A 87 -9.20 28.74 -8.73
N ALA A 88 -8.51 27.67 -8.34
CA ALA A 88 -8.59 26.39 -9.02
C ALA A 88 -9.55 25.49 -8.24
N SER A 89 -10.56 24.96 -8.94
CA SER A 89 -11.44 23.93 -8.40
C SER A 89 -10.75 22.59 -8.58
N VAL A 90 -10.21 22.03 -7.50
CA VAL A 90 -9.63 20.69 -7.56
C VAL A 90 -10.78 19.71 -7.39
N GLU A 91 -11.20 19.09 -8.49
CA GLU A 91 -12.03 17.89 -8.44
C GLU A 91 -11.09 16.68 -8.59
N PRO A 92 -10.62 16.08 -7.48
CA PRO A 92 -9.77 14.91 -7.54
C PRO A 92 -10.61 13.73 -8.04
N ASN A 93 -10.56 13.50 -9.35
CA ASN A 93 -10.96 12.23 -9.91
C ASN A 93 -9.83 11.25 -9.61
N GLY A 94 -9.98 10.53 -8.51
CA GLY A 94 -9.00 9.57 -8.05
C GLY A 94 -9.63 8.34 -7.44
N SER A 95 -9.00 7.21 -7.69
CA SER A 95 -9.36 5.93 -7.08
C SER A 95 -8.11 5.24 -6.59
N ALA A 96 -8.23 4.57 -5.45
CA ALA A 96 -7.23 3.63 -4.99
C ALA A 96 -7.42 2.28 -5.70
N GLU A 97 -6.32 1.75 -6.21
CA GLU A 97 -6.20 0.37 -6.63
C GLU A 97 -5.34 -0.36 -5.58
N THR A 98 -5.77 -1.55 -5.17
CA THR A 98 -5.05 -2.34 -4.19
C THR A 98 -4.83 -3.76 -4.68
N THR A 99 -3.60 -4.26 -4.48
CA THR A 99 -3.16 -5.59 -4.91
C THR A 99 -2.51 -6.31 -3.74
N VAL A 100 -2.85 -7.58 -3.55
CA VAL A 100 -2.21 -8.44 -2.56
C VAL A 100 -1.08 -9.21 -3.22
N LYS A 101 0.08 -9.26 -2.57
CA LYS A 101 1.23 -10.05 -2.96
C LYS A 101 1.63 -10.96 -1.81
N SER A 102 1.93 -12.22 -2.13
CA SER A 102 2.50 -13.18 -1.18
C SER A 102 3.90 -13.56 -1.63
N SER A 103 4.87 -13.54 -0.72
CA SER A 103 6.25 -13.94 -0.98
C SER A 103 6.77 -14.87 0.10
N LEU A 104 7.63 -15.80 -0.32
CA LEU A 104 8.37 -16.70 0.57
C LEU A 104 9.86 -16.50 0.30
N THR A 105 10.61 -16.02 1.28
CA THR A 105 12.04 -15.69 1.14
C THR A 105 12.87 -16.39 2.20
N SER A 106 14.08 -16.83 1.88
CA SER A 106 15.01 -17.37 2.89
C SER A 106 15.42 -16.27 3.87
N ALA A 107 15.29 -16.53 5.18
CA ALA A 107 15.60 -15.58 6.26
C ALA A 107 16.75 -16.05 7.17
N GLY A 108 17.31 -17.23 6.92
CA GLY A 108 18.41 -17.78 7.72
C GLY A 108 18.63 -19.27 7.47
N ILE A 109 19.47 -19.89 8.31
CA ILE A 109 19.75 -21.33 8.27
C ILE A 109 18.46 -22.08 8.64
N ASN A 110 17.84 -22.71 7.64
CA ASN A 110 16.55 -23.41 7.72
C ASN A 110 15.40 -22.52 8.20
N GLN A 111 15.37 -21.27 7.77
CA GLN A 111 14.28 -20.35 8.06
C GLN A 111 13.76 -19.73 6.77
N SER A 112 12.44 -19.75 6.60
CA SER A 112 11.73 -19.08 5.51
C SER A 112 10.78 -18.04 6.08
N LEU A 113 10.85 -16.82 5.55
CA LEU A 113 9.92 -15.74 5.84
C LEU A 113 8.79 -15.77 4.81
N HIS A 114 7.58 -16.02 5.28
CA HIS A 114 6.37 -15.84 4.50
C HIS A 114 5.78 -14.46 4.79
N LYS A 115 5.54 -13.66 3.75
CA LYS A 115 5.07 -12.28 3.85
C LYS A 115 3.89 -12.05 2.92
N ILE A 116 2.86 -11.41 3.46
CA ILE A 116 1.71 -10.93 2.71
C ILE A 116 1.73 -9.40 2.73
N THR A 117 1.85 -8.81 1.55
CA THR A 117 1.95 -7.37 1.33
C THR A 117 0.72 -6.88 0.58
N LEU A 118 0.11 -5.80 1.07
CA LEU A 118 -0.89 -5.02 0.35
C LEU A 118 -0.19 -3.85 -0.33
N SER A 119 -0.13 -3.87 -1.66
CA SER A 119 0.31 -2.76 -2.49
C SER A 119 -0.88 -1.85 -2.78
N VAL A 120 -0.77 -0.58 -2.41
CA VAL A 120 -1.78 0.45 -2.63
C VAL A 120 -1.24 1.45 -3.64
N LYS A 121 -1.99 1.67 -4.72
CA LYS A 121 -1.71 2.68 -5.74
C LYS A 121 -2.84 3.68 -5.79
N VAL A 122 -2.53 4.96 -5.60
CA VAL A 122 -3.50 6.05 -5.68
C VAL A 122 -3.09 6.98 -6.81
N ARG A 123 -4.00 7.22 -7.75
CA ARG A 123 -3.87 8.24 -8.77
C ARG A 123 -4.92 9.32 -8.53
N ILE A 124 -4.49 10.57 -8.50
CA ILE A 124 -5.37 11.73 -8.39
C ILE A 124 -5.06 12.67 -9.56
N THR A 125 -6.10 13.01 -10.29
CA THR A 125 -6.04 14.01 -11.34
C THR A 125 -6.67 15.29 -10.84
N ALA A 126 -5.89 16.37 -10.73
CA ALA A 126 -6.37 17.71 -10.42
C ALA A 126 -6.60 18.48 -11.72
N MET A 127 -7.86 18.89 -11.96
CA MET A 127 -8.20 19.75 -13.09
C MET A 127 -8.05 21.22 -12.70
N LEU A 128 -7.26 21.98 -13.46
CA LEU A 128 -7.12 23.43 -13.32
C LEU A 128 -7.71 24.11 -14.56
N LEU A 129 -7.93 25.43 -14.49
CA LEU A 129 -8.52 26.20 -15.59
C LEU A 129 -7.75 26.10 -16.91
N ILE A 130 -6.44 25.85 -16.85
CA ILE A 130 -5.54 25.87 -18.00
C ILE A 130 -4.60 24.65 -18.09
N SER A 131 -4.67 23.72 -17.13
CA SER A 131 -3.85 22.51 -17.13
C SER A 131 -4.48 21.41 -16.28
N THR A 132 -3.98 20.19 -16.45
CA THR A 132 -4.31 19.04 -15.61
C THR A 132 -3.02 18.55 -14.95
N VAL A 133 -3.06 18.24 -13.66
CA VAL A 133 -1.92 17.73 -12.91
C VAL A 133 -2.27 16.35 -12.36
N ASP A 134 -1.48 15.35 -12.76
CA ASP A 134 -1.60 13.99 -12.24
C ASP A 134 -0.61 13.78 -11.09
N VAL A 135 -1.11 13.22 -9.99
CA VAL A 135 -0.30 12.82 -8.82
C VAL A 135 -0.52 11.32 -8.59
N GLU A 136 0.57 10.56 -8.62
CA GLU A 136 0.58 9.13 -8.33
C GLU A 136 1.33 8.86 -7.02
N THR A 137 0.82 7.92 -6.21
CA THR A 137 1.48 7.47 -4.99
C THR A 137 1.29 5.97 -4.84
N ASP A 138 2.41 5.27 -4.67
CA ASP A 138 2.46 3.84 -4.38
C ASP A 138 2.94 3.63 -2.94
N THR A 139 2.32 2.68 -2.24
CA THR A 139 2.67 2.34 -0.86
C THR A 139 2.47 0.85 -0.62
N ASP A 140 3.52 0.18 -0.12
CA ASP A 140 3.49 -1.24 0.24
C ASP A 140 3.36 -1.40 1.76
N ILE A 141 2.46 -2.29 2.17
CA ILE A 141 2.09 -2.47 3.57
C ILE A 141 2.13 -3.96 3.90
N CYS A 142 2.92 -4.34 4.90
CA CYS A 142 2.92 -5.71 5.42
C CYS A 142 1.65 -5.94 6.25
N ILE A 143 0.79 -6.84 5.81
CA ILE A 143 -0.48 -7.15 6.50
C ILE A 143 -0.43 -8.47 7.27
N ALA A 144 0.50 -9.37 6.92
CA ALA A 144 0.79 -10.56 7.69
C ALA A 144 2.22 -11.05 7.40
N GLU A 145 2.88 -11.57 8.43
CA GLU A 145 4.22 -12.15 8.32
C GLU A 145 4.30 -13.40 9.19
N THR A 146 5.02 -14.43 8.72
CA THR A 146 5.23 -15.68 9.45
C THR A 146 6.63 -16.20 9.17
N VAL A 147 7.39 -16.44 10.24
CA VAL A 147 8.70 -17.11 10.17
C VAL A 147 8.48 -18.61 10.32
N ILE A 148 8.86 -19.37 9.31
CA ILE A 148 8.77 -20.83 9.25
C ILE A 148 10.16 -21.38 9.58
N ILE A 149 10.26 -22.17 10.65
CA ILE A 149 11.49 -22.83 11.07
C ILE A 149 11.46 -24.28 10.57
N GLY A 150 12.42 -24.63 9.72
CA GLY A 150 12.66 -25.98 9.22
C GLY A 150 13.76 -26.70 9.99
N GLU A 151 13.90 -28.00 9.77
CA GLU A 151 14.96 -28.81 10.40
C GLU A 151 16.31 -28.57 9.75
N VAL A 152 17.37 -28.54 10.56
CA VAL A 152 18.75 -28.56 10.05
C VAL A 152 19.05 -29.96 9.53
N PRO A 153 19.43 -30.14 8.25
CA PRO A 153 19.77 -31.45 7.73
C PRO A 153 20.95 -32.03 8.51
N SER A 154 20.76 -33.17 9.17
CA SER A 154 21.87 -33.94 9.75
C SER A 154 22.61 -34.64 8.62
N VAL A 155 23.77 -34.10 8.23
CA VAL A 155 24.66 -34.76 7.26
C VAL A 155 25.24 -36.01 7.92
N PHE A 156 24.74 -37.19 7.54
CA PHE A 156 25.43 -38.45 7.80
C PHE A 156 26.64 -38.51 6.86
N LEU A 157 27.81 -38.06 7.34
CA LEU A 157 29.08 -38.41 6.72
C LEU A 157 29.26 -39.92 6.90
N GLY A 158 28.94 -40.66 5.84
CA GLY A 158 29.20 -42.09 5.74
C GLY A 158 30.66 -42.35 6.02
N LYS A 159 30.94 -43.06 7.10
CA LYS A 159 32.26 -43.60 7.41
C LYS A 159 32.41 -44.84 6.52
N GLU A 160 33.02 -44.69 5.35
CA GLU A 160 33.58 -45.84 4.64
C GLU A 160 34.71 -46.39 5.51
N SER A 161 34.59 -47.68 5.85
CA SER A 161 35.59 -48.45 6.60
C SER A 161 36.20 -49.49 5.69
#